data_AF-A0A2M8NGL9-F1
#
_entry.id   AF-A0A2M8NGL9-F1
#
_cell.length_a   1.000
_cell.length_b   1.000
_cell.length_c   1.000
_cell.angle_alpha   90.00
_cell.angle_beta   90.00
_cell.angle_gamma   90.00
#
_symmetry.space_group_name_H-M   'P 1'
#
loop_
_entity.id
_entity.type
_entity.pdbx_description
1 polymer ?
#
loop_
_entity_poly.entity_id
_entity_poly.type
_entity_poly.pdbx_seq_one_letter_code
_entity_poly.pdbx_strand_id
1 'polypeptide(L)'
;LIAPGTIWDTTYKQRVALLVDEIVIQTYNTGFDSPTDYTQWIAYQVESYTAAIAALDVDVNLFVGIPTYDADPPRFNPAVENIASAAAGLRDGVSAAGDAARFLRGAALYAEWTTDDREWEAFRAEWAVR
;
A
#
# COMPACT_ATOMS: atom_id res chain seq x y z
N LEU A 1 16.46 -2.87 -0.97
CA LEU A 1 15.67 -2.02 -1.87
C LEU A 1 14.89 -0.93 -1.16
N ILE A 2 14.47 -1.14 0.10
CA ILE A 2 14.01 -0.05 0.96
C ILE A 2 15.18 0.92 1.19
N ALA A 3 15.11 2.07 0.53
CA ALA A 3 16.21 3.04 0.45
C ALA A 3 15.68 4.48 0.56
N PRO A 4 16.54 5.45 0.92
CA PRO A 4 16.18 6.86 0.87
C PRO A 4 15.58 7.25 -0.50
N GLY A 5 14.48 7.99 -0.49
CA GLY A 5 13.73 8.34 -1.71
C GLY A 5 12.60 7.38 -2.09
N THR A 6 12.55 6.19 -1.47
CA THR A 6 11.42 5.24 -1.62
C THR A 6 10.51 5.20 -0.39
N ILE A 7 10.80 6.01 0.61
CA ILE A 7 10.15 6.02 1.92
C ILE A 7 10.05 7.44 2.47
N TRP A 8 8.99 7.70 3.24
CA TRP A 8 8.93 8.85 4.13
C TRP A 8 9.52 8.51 5.50
N ASP A 9 10.12 9.50 6.17
CA ASP A 9 10.61 9.31 7.54
C ASP A 9 9.46 9.24 8.56
N THR A 10 9.76 8.69 9.74
CA THR A 10 8.79 8.53 10.83
C THR A 10 8.18 9.86 11.28
N THR A 11 8.98 10.93 11.33
CA THR A 11 8.51 12.25 11.78
C THR A 11 7.50 12.83 10.80
N TYR A 12 7.72 12.69 9.51
CA TYR A 12 6.80 13.11 8.47
C TYR A 12 5.48 12.35 8.56
N LYS A 13 5.54 11.02 8.68
CA LYS A 13 4.34 10.17 8.84
C LYS A 13 3.51 10.61 10.05
N GLN A 14 4.17 10.87 11.18
CA GLN A 14 3.52 11.34 12.41
C GLN A 14 2.89 12.72 12.23
N ARG A 15 3.60 13.67 11.59
CA ARG A 15 3.06 15.01 11.32
C ARG A 15 1.81 14.96 10.46
N VAL A 16 1.78 14.09 9.45
CA VAL A 16 0.58 13.91 8.61
C VAL A 16 -0.56 13.31 9.45
N ALA A 17 -0.29 12.25 10.21
CA ALA A 17 -1.28 11.58 11.04
C ALA A 17 -1.93 12.49 12.10
N LEU A 18 -1.25 13.54 12.56
CA LEU A 18 -1.81 14.53 13.49
C LEU A 18 -2.78 15.53 12.83
N LEU A 19 -2.91 15.53 11.50
CA LEU A 19 -3.62 16.56 10.74
C LEU A 19 -4.84 16.05 9.97
N VAL A 20 -5.01 14.74 9.84
CA VAL A 20 -6.00 14.14 8.94
C VAL A 20 -6.70 12.96 9.61
N ASP A 21 -7.94 12.70 9.19
CA ASP A 21 -8.68 11.51 9.60
C ASP A 21 -8.24 10.26 8.80
N GLU A 22 -7.73 10.45 7.57
CA GLU A 22 -7.39 9.35 6.66
C GLU A 22 -6.08 9.60 5.90
N ILE A 23 -5.29 8.53 5.72
CA ILE A 23 -4.06 8.52 4.92
C ILE A 23 -4.16 7.41 3.88
N VAL A 24 -3.85 7.73 2.62
CA VAL A 24 -3.71 6.74 1.54
C VAL A 24 -2.26 6.69 1.10
N ILE A 25 -1.59 5.56 1.32
CA ILE A 25 -0.25 5.31 0.81
C ILE A 25 -0.36 4.98 -0.67
N GLN A 26 0.15 5.85 -1.54
CA GLN A 26 0.14 5.62 -2.99
C GLN A 26 1.31 4.71 -3.38
N THR A 27 1.02 3.46 -3.73
CA THR A 27 2.05 2.48 -4.14
C THR A 27 2.12 2.39 -5.66
N TYR A 28 2.25 3.54 -6.33
CA TYR A 28 2.18 3.69 -7.79
C TYR A 28 3.51 4.17 -8.35
N ASN A 29 3.78 3.85 -9.62
CA ASN A 29 4.95 4.34 -10.36
C ASN A 29 6.25 4.10 -9.60
N THR A 30 6.35 2.91 -9.01
CA THR A 30 7.44 2.56 -8.10
C THR A 30 8.74 2.29 -8.84
N GLY A 31 8.64 1.90 -10.11
CA GLY A 31 9.79 1.54 -10.95
C GLY A 31 10.46 0.24 -10.52
N PHE A 32 9.77 -0.63 -9.76
CA PHE A 32 10.27 -1.96 -9.44
C PHE A 32 10.18 -2.88 -10.67
N ASP A 33 11.24 -3.65 -10.91
CA ASP A 33 11.29 -4.67 -11.95
C ASP A 33 10.87 -6.07 -11.44
N SER A 34 10.64 -6.21 -10.13
CA SER A 34 10.39 -7.48 -9.45
C SER A 34 9.10 -7.42 -8.63
N PRO A 35 8.14 -8.35 -8.86
CA PRO A 35 6.93 -8.44 -8.04
C PRO A 35 7.23 -8.72 -6.57
N THR A 36 8.30 -9.47 -6.28
CA THR A 36 8.75 -9.77 -4.92
C THR A 36 9.23 -8.51 -4.21
N ASP A 37 9.99 -7.65 -4.91
CA ASP A 37 10.52 -6.42 -4.30
C ASP A 37 9.39 -5.42 -4.04
N TYR A 38 8.44 -5.31 -4.97
CA TYR A 38 7.23 -4.50 -4.78
C TYR A 38 6.40 -5.01 -3.59
N THR A 39 6.20 -6.32 -3.49
CA THR A 39 5.48 -6.97 -2.37
C THR A 39 6.13 -6.65 -1.03
N GLN A 40 7.45 -6.83 -0.92
CA GLN A 40 8.21 -6.54 0.30
C GLN A 40 8.19 -5.05 0.64
N TRP A 41 8.25 -4.17 -0.37
CA TRP A 41 8.18 -2.75 -0.16
C TRP A 41 6.80 -2.31 0.36
N ILE A 42 5.70 -2.87 -0.16
CA ILE A 42 4.35 -2.63 0.38
C ILE A 42 4.24 -3.08 1.83
N ALA A 43 4.73 -4.28 2.16
CA ALA A 43 4.73 -4.78 3.53
C ALA A 43 5.44 -3.81 4.47
N TYR A 44 6.60 -3.29 4.05
CA TYR A 44 7.34 -2.27 4.79
C TYR A 44 6.57 -0.93 4.90
N GLN A 45 5.87 -0.50 3.85
CA GLN A 45 5.05 0.72 3.95
C GLN A 45 3.97 0.55 5.02
N VAL A 46 3.24 -0.55 5.02
CA VAL A 46 2.19 -0.85 6.01
C VAL A 46 2.80 -0.88 7.42
N GLU A 47 3.85 -1.65 7.64
CA GLU A 47 4.51 -1.78 8.95
C GLU A 47 5.01 -0.41 9.44
N SER A 48 5.71 0.34 8.59
CA SER A 48 6.35 1.58 9.00
C SER A 48 5.37 2.73 9.24
N TYR A 49 4.24 2.79 8.50
CA TYR A 49 3.18 3.77 8.77
C TYR A 49 2.39 3.42 10.02
N THR A 50 1.98 2.16 10.15
CA THR A 50 1.23 1.71 11.34
C THR A 50 2.06 1.88 12.61
N ALA A 51 3.35 1.55 12.59
CA ALA A 51 4.26 1.79 13.72
C ALA A 51 4.43 3.29 14.04
N ALA A 52 4.53 4.15 13.02
CA ALA A 52 4.64 5.60 13.23
C ALA A 52 3.37 6.18 13.89
N ILE A 53 2.20 5.73 13.44
CA ILE A 53 0.89 6.15 13.98
C ILE A 53 0.68 5.60 15.39
N ALA A 54 1.07 4.34 15.66
CA ALA A 54 0.92 3.70 16.97
C ALA A 54 1.66 4.41 18.11
N ALA A 55 2.66 5.23 17.80
CA ALA A 55 3.39 6.05 18.77
C ALA A 55 2.66 7.35 19.14
N LEU A 56 1.50 7.63 18.55
CA LEU A 56 0.70 8.83 18.77
C LEU A 56 -0.64 8.49 19.44
N ASP A 57 -1.24 9.48 20.09
CA ASP A 57 -2.61 9.40 20.64
C ASP A 57 -3.61 9.96 19.62
N VAL A 58 -3.80 9.23 18.52
CA VAL A 58 -4.70 9.58 17.41
C VAL A 58 -5.48 8.37 16.91
N ASP A 59 -6.61 8.61 16.25
CA ASP A 59 -7.35 7.60 15.49
C ASP A 59 -7.39 8.03 14.02
N VAL A 60 -6.61 7.35 13.19
CA VAL A 60 -6.46 7.64 11.75
C VAL A 60 -6.69 6.36 10.96
N ASN A 61 -7.47 6.48 9.89
CA ASN A 61 -7.69 5.39 8.94
C ASN A 61 -6.57 5.36 7.90
N LEU A 62 -5.77 4.30 7.91
CA LEU A 62 -4.73 4.07 6.90
C LEU A 62 -5.26 3.16 5.80
N PHE A 63 -5.03 3.55 4.54
CA PHE A 63 -5.30 2.73 3.36
C PHE A 63 -4.04 2.60 2.51
N VAL A 64 -3.95 1.51 1.75
CA VAL A 64 -2.96 1.34 0.69
C VAL A 64 -3.65 1.50 -0.65
N GLY A 65 -3.23 2.51 -1.41
CA GLY A 65 -3.67 2.71 -2.78
C GLY A 65 -3.02 1.69 -3.70
N ILE A 66 -3.79 0.95 -4.51
CA ILE A 66 -3.32 -0.04 -5.48
C ILE A 66 -3.57 0.44 -6.92
N PRO A 67 -2.56 0.41 -7.81
CA PRO A 67 -2.73 0.85 -9.19
C PRO A 67 -3.43 -0.22 -10.03
N THR A 68 -4.29 0.20 -10.96
CA THR A 68 -4.95 -0.66 -11.96
C THR A 68 -4.95 0.02 -13.34
N TYR A 69 -3.83 0.63 -13.73
CA TYR A 69 -3.71 1.26 -15.06
C TYR A 69 -2.92 0.37 -16.01
N ASP A 70 -3.03 0.63 -17.32
CA ASP A 70 -2.29 -0.10 -18.35
C ASP A 70 -0.77 0.20 -18.30
N ALA A 71 0.02 -0.69 -18.91
CA ALA A 71 1.48 -0.56 -18.96
C ALA A 71 1.96 0.81 -19.48
N ASP A 72 2.84 1.48 -18.72
CA ASP A 72 3.59 2.68 -19.14
C ASP A 72 5.10 2.50 -18.84
N PRO A 73 5.81 1.62 -19.57
CA PRO A 73 7.22 1.38 -19.29
C PRO A 73 8.10 2.61 -19.59
N PRO A 74 9.15 2.88 -18.79
CA PRO A 74 9.63 2.09 -17.65
C PRO A 74 8.97 2.45 -16.32
N ARG A 75 8.00 3.38 -16.30
CA ARG A 75 7.41 3.93 -15.08
C ARG A 75 6.52 2.93 -14.37
N PHE A 76 5.84 2.09 -15.14
CA PHE A 76 4.90 1.12 -14.63
C PHE A 76 4.92 -0.18 -15.43
N ASN A 77 4.93 -1.28 -14.69
CA ASN A 77 4.86 -2.62 -15.22
C ASN A 77 3.72 -3.38 -14.53
N PRO A 78 2.60 -3.68 -15.21
CA PRO A 78 1.48 -4.39 -14.59
C PRO A 78 1.80 -5.84 -14.23
N ALA A 79 2.92 -6.41 -14.70
CA ALA A 79 3.40 -7.70 -14.22
C ALA A 79 4.01 -7.61 -12.79
N VAL A 80 4.33 -6.40 -12.32
CA VAL A 80 4.96 -6.11 -11.02
C VAL A 80 3.99 -5.36 -10.11
N GLU A 81 3.52 -4.20 -10.56
CA GLU A 81 2.62 -3.31 -9.83
C GLU A 81 1.16 -3.69 -10.13
N ASN A 82 0.67 -4.75 -9.47
CA ASN A 82 -0.70 -5.24 -9.64
C ASN A 82 -1.36 -5.62 -8.32
N ILE A 83 -2.65 -5.94 -8.40
CA ILE A 83 -3.50 -6.32 -7.27
C ILE A 83 -2.96 -7.54 -6.52
N ALA A 84 -2.49 -8.58 -7.21
CA ALA A 84 -2.03 -9.80 -6.56
C ALA A 84 -0.77 -9.55 -5.71
N SER A 85 0.22 -8.86 -6.27
CA SER A 85 1.44 -8.49 -5.55
C SER A 85 1.15 -7.49 -4.42
N ALA A 86 0.26 -6.52 -4.65
CA ALA A 86 -0.13 -5.58 -3.62
C ALA A 86 -0.89 -6.24 -2.46
N ALA A 87 -1.83 -7.15 -2.76
CA ALA A 87 -2.57 -7.90 -1.75
C ALA A 87 -1.66 -8.82 -0.93
N ALA A 88 -0.65 -9.44 -1.56
CA ALA A 88 0.38 -10.20 -0.83
C ALA A 88 1.17 -9.29 0.12
N GLY A 89 1.65 -8.13 -0.34
CA GLY A 89 2.41 -7.19 0.48
C GLY A 89 1.59 -6.62 1.63
N LEU A 90 0.30 -6.35 1.39
CA LEU A 90 -0.65 -5.93 2.42
C LEU A 90 -0.77 -6.99 3.53
N ARG A 91 -0.93 -8.27 3.18
CA ARG A 91 -1.00 -9.37 4.16
C ARG A 91 0.28 -9.50 4.97
N ASP A 92 1.42 -9.47 4.29
CA ASP A 92 2.73 -9.55 4.95
C ASP A 92 2.93 -8.36 5.89
N GLY A 93 2.52 -7.15 5.46
CA GLY A 93 2.56 -5.93 6.25
C GLY A 93 1.64 -5.97 7.46
N VAL A 94 0.41 -6.49 7.33
CA VAL A 94 -0.51 -6.71 8.45
C VAL A 94 0.09 -7.68 9.46
N SER A 95 0.68 -8.79 8.99
CA SER A 95 1.35 -9.76 9.86
C SER A 95 2.55 -9.14 10.59
N ALA A 96 3.33 -8.29 9.92
CA ALA A 96 4.49 -7.63 10.51
C ALA A 96 4.11 -6.53 11.52
N ALA A 97 3.03 -5.78 11.24
CA ALA A 97 2.55 -4.69 12.09
C ALA A 97 2.00 -5.14 13.45
N GLY A 98 1.56 -6.40 13.59
CA GLY A 98 0.98 -6.92 14.83
C GLY A 98 -0.22 -6.07 15.28
N ASP A 99 -0.25 -5.66 16.55
CA ASP A 99 -1.34 -4.85 17.12
C ASP A 99 -1.50 -3.48 16.43
N ALA A 100 -0.43 -2.95 15.83
CA ALA A 100 -0.48 -1.69 15.08
C ALA A 100 -1.27 -1.82 13.77
N ALA A 101 -1.52 -3.05 13.28
CA ALA A 101 -2.35 -3.30 12.11
C ALA A 101 -3.78 -2.74 12.25
N ARG A 102 -4.25 -2.46 13.49
CA ARG A 102 -5.55 -1.85 13.75
C ARG A 102 -5.78 -0.50 13.07
N PHE A 103 -4.73 0.21 12.65
CA PHE A 103 -4.85 1.47 11.92
C PHE A 103 -5.11 1.26 10.43
N LEU A 104 -4.74 0.10 9.87
CA LEU A 104 -5.01 -0.24 8.48
C LEU A 104 -6.49 -0.61 8.30
N ARG A 105 -7.21 0.17 7.49
CA ARG A 105 -8.61 -0.10 7.12
C ARG A 105 -8.74 -0.89 5.83
N GLY A 106 -7.73 -0.82 4.96
CA GLY A 106 -7.59 -1.75 3.84
C GLY A 106 -6.93 -1.14 2.62
N ALA A 107 -7.41 -1.52 1.44
CA ALA A 107 -6.88 -1.06 0.17
C ALA A 107 -7.89 -0.22 -0.62
N ALA A 108 -7.38 0.71 -1.44
CA ALA A 108 -8.14 1.57 -2.33
C ALA A 108 -7.62 1.44 -3.76
N LEU A 109 -8.46 1.03 -4.72
CA LEU A 109 -8.04 0.93 -6.12
C LEU A 109 -8.00 2.30 -6.79
N TYR A 110 -6.95 2.55 -7.58
CA TYR A 110 -6.80 3.74 -8.42
C TYR A 110 -6.72 3.32 -9.90
N ALA A 111 -7.66 3.72 -10.74
CA ALA A 111 -8.96 4.35 -10.44
C ALA A 111 -10.04 3.71 -11.31
N GLU A 112 -11.31 3.90 -10.98
CA GLU A 112 -12.42 3.16 -11.62
C GLU A 112 -12.38 3.19 -13.15
N TRP A 113 -12.02 4.32 -13.77
CA TRP A 113 -11.93 4.45 -15.23
C TRP A 113 -10.74 3.72 -15.86
N THR A 114 -9.83 3.19 -15.05
CA THR A 114 -8.75 2.30 -15.47
C THR A 114 -8.97 0.86 -15.02
N THR A 115 -9.82 0.61 -14.01
CA THR A 115 -10.06 -0.72 -13.45
C THR A 115 -11.03 -1.55 -14.32
N ASP A 116 -10.55 -2.65 -14.91
CA ASP A 116 -11.38 -3.57 -15.69
C ASP A 116 -12.08 -4.66 -14.83
N ASP A 117 -13.00 -5.43 -15.44
CA ASP A 117 -13.73 -6.49 -14.76
C ASP A 117 -12.82 -7.55 -14.13
N ARG A 118 -11.67 -7.85 -14.76
CA ARG A 118 -10.72 -8.85 -14.25
C ARG A 118 -9.97 -8.34 -13.04
N GLU A 119 -9.61 -7.06 -13.05
CA GLU A 119 -8.99 -6.40 -11.90
C GLU A 119 -9.97 -6.31 -10.72
N TRP A 120 -11.23 -6.00 -10.98
CA TRP A 120 -12.28 -6.07 -9.95
C TRP A 120 -12.45 -7.48 -9.37
N GLU A 121 -12.44 -8.51 -10.21
CA GLU A 121 -12.46 -9.91 -9.78
C GLU A 121 -11.23 -10.28 -8.94
N ALA A 122 -10.04 -9.88 -9.40
CA ALA A 122 -8.79 -10.10 -8.67
C ALA A 122 -8.81 -9.42 -7.31
N PHE A 123 -9.31 -8.18 -7.21
CA PHE A 123 -9.41 -7.46 -5.95
C PHE A 123 -10.35 -8.15 -4.97
N ARG A 124 -11.50 -8.64 -5.45
CA ARG A 124 -12.43 -9.41 -4.62
C ARG A 124 -11.81 -10.72 -4.13
N ALA A 125 -11.16 -11.46 -5.02
CA ALA A 125 -10.58 -12.77 -4.70
C ALA A 125 -9.35 -12.68 -3.78
N GLU A 126 -8.50 -11.68 -4.00
CA GLU A 126 -7.21 -11.54 -3.31
C GLU A 126 -7.29 -10.70 -2.05
N TRP A 127 -8.22 -9.74 -1.94
CA TRP A 127 -8.29 -8.82 -0.81
C TRP A 127 -9.66 -8.78 -0.13
N ALA A 128 -10.76 -8.51 -0.86
CA ALA A 128 -12.02 -8.10 -0.21
C ALA A 128 -12.83 -9.22 0.45
N VAL A 129 -12.71 -10.48 -0.02
CA VAL A 129 -13.50 -11.62 0.47
C VAL A 129 -12.74 -12.47 1.51
N ARG A 130 -11.53 -12.06 1.88
CA ARG A 130 -10.62 -12.86 2.71
C ARG A 130 -10.34 -12.26 4.07
#